data_AF-A0A924W9Z5-F1
#
_entry.id   AF-A0A924W9Z5-F1
#
_cell.length_a   1.000
_cell.length_b   1.000
_cell.length_c   1.000
_cell.angle_alpha   90.00
_cell.angle_beta   90.00
_cell.angle_gamma   90.00
#
_symmetry.space_group_name_H-M   'P 1'
#
loop_
_entity.id
_entity.type
_entity.pdbx_description
1 polymer ?
#
loop_
_entity_poly.entity_id
_entity_poly.type
_entity_poly.pdbx_seq_one_letter_code
_entity_poly.pdbx_strand_id
1 'polypeptide(L)'
;MKQLFILLLSLPTLLNGQNLNISPATPKAGDMVRLEIDLSKSKLRSASEIEMVVLEYTNGKAATIEAATMRMGDKLVGIFTLSPDAKSAVAGLREGEENWDNNAGEGYFVMVHDAAGKPQPEGMVAAAILYRDFGGFMNLNRTPSVAFGLMNQAFAAQPDLKRKYFAPYVSNLMAVKKGEDGKKEALALLAEFESDSKATEEELASTARFYERNGDPDHAKALKDKIRTLFPKGNLVKQEKRRAIQNEPDLAKA
;
A
#
# COMPACT_ATOMS: atom_id res chain seq x y z
N MET A 1 -3.21 -13.88 44.52
CA MET A 1 -3.15 -14.42 43.16
C MET A 1 -3.84 -13.45 42.22
N LYS A 2 -3.09 -12.65 41.46
CA LYS A 2 -3.66 -11.73 40.45
C LYS A 2 -3.81 -12.51 39.14
N GLN A 3 -5.05 -12.73 38.71
CA GLN A 3 -5.35 -13.32 37.42
C GLN A 3 -4.93 -12.35 36.31
N LEU A 4 -3.98 -12.80 35.48
CA LEU A 4 -3.54 -12.09 34.28
C LEU A 4 -4.61 -12.33 33.19
N PHE A 5 -5.47 -11.36 32.96
CA PHE A 5 -6.39 -11.36 31.83
C PHE A 5 -5.57 -11.08 30.55
N ILE A 6 -5.24 -12.13 29.81
CA ILE A 6 -4.69 -12.00 28.45
C ILE A 6 -5.88 -11.70 27.53
N LEU A 7 -6.10 -10.41 27.25
CA LEU A 7 -7.01 -9.97 26.21
C LEU A 7 -6.36 -10.34 24.86
N LEU A 8 -6.81 -11.44 24.23
CA LEU A 8 -6.50 -11.73 22.84
C LEU A 8 -7.12 -10.63 21.98
N LEU A 9 -6.34 -9.59 21.67
CA LEU A 9 -6.62 -8.67 20.58
C LEU A 9 -6.59 -9.48 19.28
N SER A 10 -7.74 -9.91 18.80
CA SER A 10 -7.91 -10.40 17.43
C SER A 10 -7.57 -9.25 16.48
N LEU A 11 -6.32 -9.22 16.00
CA LEU A 11 -5.90 -8.26 14.99
C LEU A 11 -6.74 -8.49 13.71
N PRO A 12 -7.28 -7.42 13.10
CA PRO A 12 -8.03 -7.56 11.86
C PRO A 12 -7.08 -8.04 10.75
N THR A 13 -7.25 -9.29 10.35
CA THR A 13 -6.71 -9.82 9.09
C THR A 13 -7.72 -9.54 7.98
N LEU A 14 -7.25 -9.25 6.77
CA LEU A 14 -8.10 -9.31 5.58
C LEU A 14 -8.62 -10.75 5.47
N LEU A 15 -9.86 -10.97 5.88
CA LEU A 15 -10.52 -12.26 5.73
C LEU A 15 -10.81 -12.44 4.25
N ASN A 16 -10.29 -13.52 3.66
CA ASN A 16 -10.82 -13.99 2.38
C ASN A 16 -12.30 -14.34 2.61
N GLY A 17 -13.19 -13.64 1.90
CA GLY A 17 -14.63 -13.88 2.02
C GLY A 17 -14.96 -15.34 1.72
N GLN A 18 -16.05 -15.87 2.30
CA GLN A 18 -16.53 -17.24 2.04
C GLN A 18 -16.85 -17.51 0.55
N ASN A 19 -16.87 -16.46 -0.27
CA ASN A 19 -17.13 -16.45 -1.70
C ASN A 19 -15.87 -16.41 -2.57
N LEU A 20 -14.65 -16.45 -2.00
CA LEU A 20 -13.40 -16.38 -2.75
C LEU A 20 -12.62 -17.70 -2.68
N ASN A 21 -12.23 -18.24 -3.84
CA ASN A 21 -11.24 -19.32 -3.94
C ASN A 21 -10.04 -18.86 -4.76
N ILE A 22 -8.83 -19.15 -4.27
CA ILE A 22 -7.56 -18.74 -4.89
C ILE A 22 -6.75 -19.99 -5.20
N SER A 23 -6.30 -20.12 -6.44
CA SER A 23 -5.39 -21.18 -6.88
C SER A 23 -4.15 -20.58 -7.55
N PRO A 24 -2.92 -20.98 -7.16
CA PRO A 24 -2.63 -21.90 -6.06
C PRO A 24 -3.01 -21.31 -4.69
N ALA A 25 -3.21 -22.16 -3.68
CA ALA A 25 -3.66 -21.71 -2.34
C ALA A 25 -2.65 -20.79 -1.64
N THR A 26 -1.36 -20.93 -1.98
CA THR A 26 -0.25 -20.08 -1.52
C THR A 26 0.48 -19.47 -2.73
N PRO A 27 -0.09 -18.45 -3.38
CA PRO A 27 0.53 -17.82 -4.55
C PRO A 27 1.92 -17.29 -4.27
N LYS A 28 2.85 -17.52 -5.18
CA LYS A 28 4.20 -16.96 -5.20
C LYS A 28 4.33 -15.93 -6.31
N ALA A 29 5.32 -15.06 -6.22
CA ALA A 29 5.61 -14.13 -7.29
C ALA A 29 5.97 -14.90 -8.58
N GLY A 30 5.47 -14.44 -9.73
CA GLY A 30 5.56 -15.17 -11.00
C GLY A 30 4.49 -16.24 -11.23
N ASP A 31 3.69 -16.62 -10.23
CA ASP A 31 2.66 -17.63 -10.42
C ASP A 31 1.49 -17.10 -11.26
N MET A 32 0.91 -18.00 -12.06
CA MET A 32 -0.42 -17.82 -12.60
C MET A 32 -1.44 -18.04 -11.47
N VAL A 33 -2.24 -17.01 -11.20
CA VAL A 33 -3.27 -17.01 -10.17
C VAL A 33 -4.64 -17.11 -10.83
N ARG A 34 -5.47 -17.98 -10.27
CA ARG A 34 -6.87 -18.13 -10.60
C ARG A 34 -7.72 -17.76 -9.39
N LEU A 35 -8.55 -16.73 -9.54
CA LEU A 35 -9.56 -16.32 -8.56
C LEU A 35 -10.93 -16.81 -9.02
N GLU A 36 -11.63 -17.57 -8.20
CA GLU A 36 -13.06 -17.80 -8.34
C GLU A 36 -13.82 -16.98 -7.31
N ILE A 37 -14.79 -16.19 -7.77
CA ILE A 37 -15.68 -15.42 -6.91
C ILE A 37 -17.11 -15.91 -7.11
N ASP A 38 -17.75 -16.36 -6.04
CA ASP A 38 -19.18 -16.70 -6.03
C ASP A 38 -20.02 -15.41 -6.05
N LEU A 39 -20.83 -15.27 -7.11
CA LEU A 39 -21.69 -14.13 -7.36
C LEU A 39 -23.08 -14.29 -6.73
N SER A 40 -23.38 -15.39 -6.03
CA SER A 40 -24.72 -15.68 -5.51
C SER A 40 -25.26 -14.61 -4.56
N LYS A 41 -24.37 -13.90 -3.85
CA LYS A 41 -24.65 -12.74 -3.01
C LYS A 41 -24.17 -11.41 -3.60
N SER A 42 -23.59 -11.44 -4.79
CA SER A 42 -23.09 -10.25 -5.48
C SER A 42 -24.25 -9.43 -6.03
N LYS A 43 -24.14 -8.10 -5.93
CA LYS A 43 -25.04 -7.21 -6.68
C LYS A 43 -24.85 -7.29 -8.20
N LEU A 44 -23.72 -7.85 -8.66
CA LEU A 44 -23.43 -8.07 -10.07
C LEU A 44 -23.94 -9.43 -10.57
N ARG A 45 -24.71 -10.19 -9.76
CA ARG A 45 -25.17 -11.53 -10.16
C ARG A 45 -25.82 -11.55 -11.53
N SER A 46 -26.68 -10.57 -11.82
CA SER A 46 -27.43 -10.42 -13.07
C SER A 46 -26.71 -9.61 -14.16
N ALA A 47 -25.51 -9.09 -13.89
CA ALA A 47 -24.74 -8.30 -14.86
C ALA A 47 -24.26 -9.18 -16.02
N SER A 48 -24.41 -8.70 -17.25
CA SER A 48 -24.00 -9.43 -18.46
C SER A 48 -22.51 -9.27 -18.77
N GLU A 49 -21.94 -8.10 -18.44
CA GLU A 49 -20.55 -7.75 -18.71
C GLU A 49 -19.85 -7.41 -17.40
N ILE A 50 -19.13 -8.39 -16.83
CA ILE A 50 -18.33 -8.19 -15.62
C ILE A 50 -16.86 -8.30 -15.98
N GLU A 51 -16.10 -7.28 -15.59
CA GLU A 51 -14.64 -7.26 -15.64
C GLU A 51 -14.07 -7.53 -14.26
N MET A 52 -12.99 -8.30 -14.19
CA MET A 52 -12.10 -8.31 -13.02
C MET A 52 -10.96 -7.32 -13.23
N VAL A 53 -10.90 -6.30 -12.39
CA VAL A 53 -9.77 -5.36 -12.34
C VAL A 53 -8.83 -5.83 -11.24
N VAL A 54 -7.54 -5.93 -11.55
CA VAL A 54 -6.51 -6.36 -10.59
C VAL A 54 -5.44 -5.30 -10.48
N LEU A 55 -5.17 -4.85 -9.25
CA LEU A 55 -4.05 -3.97 -8.91
C LEU A 55 -2.99 -4.79 -8.18
N GLU A 56 -1.79 -4.82 -8.72
CA GLU A 56 -0.63 -5.48 -8.14
C GLU A 56 0.32 -4.43 -7.55
N TYR A 57 0.93 -4.76 -6.41
CA TYR A 57 2.05 -4.02 -5.87
C TYR A 57 3.35 -4.77 -6.13
N THR A 58 4.21 -4.17 -6.96
CA THR A 58 5.48 -4.73 -7.40
C THR A 58 6.50 -3.60 -7.54
N ASN A 59 7.77 -3.86 -7.21
CA ASN A 59 8.85 -2.89 -7.35
C ASN A 59 8.55 -1.49 -6.76
N GLY A 60 7.89 -1.47 -5.60
CA GLY A 60 7.57 -0.25 -4.86
C GLY A 60 6.39 0.57 -5.41
N LYS A 61 5.66 0.05 -6.41
CA LYS A 61 4.57 0.76 -7.10
C LYS A 61 3.34 -0.13 -7.23
N ALA A 62 2.18 0.49 -7.33
CA ALA A 62 0.96 -0.21 -7.75
C ALA A 62 0.77 -0.06 -9.27
N ALA A 63 0.36 -1.14 -9.93
CA ALA A 63 0.03 -1.17 -11.34
C ALA A 63 -1.16 -2.10 -11.60
N THR A 64 -1.97 -1.77 -12.60
CA THR A 64 -3.03 -2.67 -13.07
C THR A 64 -2.39 -3.80 -13.86
N ILE A 65 -2.88 -5.02 -13.66
CA ILE A 65 -2.56 -6.18 -14.50
C ILE A 65 -3.84 -6.69 -15.16
N GLU A 66 -3.72 -7.17 -16.39
CA GLU A 66 -4.84 -7.72 -17.14
C GLU A 66 -5.24 -9.09 -16.56
N ALA A 67 -6.55 -9.28 -16.37
CA ALA A 67 -7.13 -10.55 -15.96
C ALA A 67 -8.08 -11.06 -17.05
N ALA A 68 -7.81 -12.27 -17.55
CA ALA A 68 -8.76 -12.99 -18.38
C ALA A 68 -9.96 -13.37 -17.51
N THR A 69 -11.14 -12.84 -17.83
CA THR A 69 -12.35 -12.99 -17.02
C THR A 69 -13.37 -13.87 -17.75
N MET A 70 -13.93 -14.85 -17.05
CA MET A 70 -14.93 -15.76 -17.58
C MET A 70 -16.00 -16.07 -16.53
N ARG A 71 -17.27 -16.01 -16.94
CA ARG A 71 -18.40 -16.46 -16.11
C ARG A 71 -18.60 -17.96 -16.26
N MET A 72 -18.76 -18.66 -15.13
CA MET A 72 -19.06 -20.09 -15.04
C MET A 72 -20.26 -20.30 -14.11
N GLY A 73 -21.47 -20.21 -14.64
CA GLY A 73 -22.70 -20.25 -13.84
C GLY A 73 -22.79 -19.06 -12.88
N ASP A 74 -22.96 -19.34 -11.58
CA ASP A 74 -22.97 -18.33 -10.51
C ASP A 74 -21.55 -17.89 -10.06
N LYS A 75 -20.49 -18.29 -10.77
CA LYS A 75 -19.12 -17.88 -10.46
C LYS A 75 -18.54 -16.96 -11.53
N LEU A 76 -17.72 -16.00 -11.11
CA LEU A 76 -16.77 -15.32 -11.98
C LEU A 76 -15.37 -15.89 -11.73
N VAL A 77 -14.67 -16.23 -12.80
CA VAL A 77 -13.30 -16.71 -12.77
C VAL A 77 -12.40 -15.68 -13.43
N GLY A 78 -11.39 -15.22 -12.71
CA GLY A 78 -10.31 -14.41 -13.26
C GLY A 78 -9.00 -15.17 -13.24
N ILE A 79 -8.23 -15.05 -14.32
CA ILE A 79 -6.88 -15.63 -14.43
C ILE A 79 -5.91 -14.52 -14.83
N PHE A 80 -4.83 -14.38 -14.06
CA PHE A 80 -3.76 -13.43 -14.32
C PHE A 80 -2.43 -14.00 -13.83
N THR A 81 -1.32 -13.40 -14.26
CA THR A 81 0.03 -13.80 -13.82
C THR A 81 0.60 -12.70 -12.94
N LEU A 82 1.08 -13.06 -11.75
CA LEU A 82 1.79 -12.14 -10.88
C LEU A 82 3.16 -11.81 -11.48
N SER A 83 3.61 -10.57 -11.32
CA SER A 83 4.98 -10.20 -11.70
C SER A 83 6.01 -11.00 -10.88
N PRO A 84 7.23 -11.22 -11.40
CA PRO A 84 8.29 -11.92 -10.67
C PRO A 84 8.68 -11.28 -9.32
N ASP A 85 8.45 -9.97 -9.16
CA ASP A 85 8.73 -9.21 -7.93
C ASP A 85 7.46 -8.83 -7.14
N ALA A 86 6.31 -9.43 -7.48
CA ALA A 86 5.03 -9.13 -6.85
C ALA A 86 5.07 -9.36 -5.33
N LYS A 87 4.42 -8.47 -4.58
CA LYS A 87 4.30 -8.56 -3.12
C LYS A 87 2.87 -8.83 -2.67
N SER A 88 1.90 -8.25 -3.36
CA SER A 88 0.47 -8.51 -3.15
C SER A 88 -0.29 -8.04 -4.37
N ALA A 89 -1.48 -8.58 -4.59
CA ALA A 89 -2.47 -7.99 -5.48
C ALA A 89 -3.83 -7.86 -4.77
N VAL A 90 -4.70 -7.03 -5.33
CA VAL A 90 -6.11 -6.91 -4.95
C VAL A 90 -6.95 -6.91 -6.22
N ALA A 91 -8.02 -7.68 -6.21
CA ALA A 91 -9.01 -7.68 -7.28
C ALA A 91 -10.32 -7.03 -6.82
N GLY A 92 -11.02 -6.45 -7.79
CA GLY A 92 -12.40 -6.00 -7.69
C GLY A 92 -13.15 -6.37 -8.97
N LEU A 93 -14.45 -6.62 -8.86
CA LEU A 93 -15.32 -6.88 -10.00
C LEU A 93 -16.10 -5.61 -10.32
N ARG A 94 -16.30 -5.32 -11.61
CA ARG A 94 -17.14 -4.20 -12.01
C ARG A 94 -17.96 -4.50 -13.25
N GLU A 95 -19.11 -3.86 -13.34
CA GLU A 95 -19.88 -3.68 -14.57
C GLU A 95 -19.82 -2.18 -14.93
N GLY A 96 -19.26 -1.85 -16.08
CA GLY A 96 -18.94 -0.45 -16.42
C GLY A 96 -17.95 0.18 -15.44
N GLU A 97 -17.97 1.51 -15.31
CA GLU A 97 -16.94 2.23 -14.54
C GLU A 97 -17.24 2.33 -13.04
N GLU A 98 -18.51 2.44 -12.65
CA GLU A 98 -18.92 2.79 -11.28
C GLU A 98 -19.55 1.64 -10.48
N ASN A 99 -20.03 0.57 -11.13
CA ASN A 99 -20.75 -0.50 -10.45
C ASN A 99 -19.80 -1.60 -9.95
N TRP A 100 -19.19 -1.38 -8.79
CA TRP A 100 -18.20 -2.29 -8.20
C TRP A 100 -18.78 -3.34 -7.24
N ASP A 101 -18.52 -4.62 -7.45
CA ASP A 101 -18.44 -5.61 -6.37
C ASP A 101 -16.99 -5.75 -5.93
N ASN A 102 -16.71 -5.21 -4.76
CA ASN A 102 -15.40 -5.13 -4.16
C ASN A 102 -15.39 -5.78 -2.77
N ASN A 103 -16.19 -6.85 -2.57
CA ASN A 103 -16.29 -7.56 -1.30
C ASN A 103 -16.66 -6.64 -0.12
N ALA A 104 -17.77 -5.90 -0.25
CA ALA A 104 -18.23 -4.91 0.74
C ALA A 104 -17.18 -3.85 1.10
N GLY A 105 -16.35 -3.45 0.13
CA GLY A 105 -15.28 -2.48 0.30
C GLY A 105 -13.97 -3.05 0.87
N GLU A 106 -13.85 -4.36 1.08
CA GLU A 106 -12.63 -4.99 1.60
C GLU A 106 -11.71 -5.56 0.52
N GLY A 107 -12.19 -5.69 -0.71
CA GLY A 107 -11.43 -6.23 -1.84
C GLY A 107 -11.20 -7.74 -1.78
N TYR A 108 -10.75 -8.29 -2.90
CA TYR A 108 -10.35 -9.70 -3.01
C TYR A 108 -8.81 -9.77 -3.08
N PHE A 109 -8.17 -9.86 -1.91
CA PHE A 109 -6.71 -9.80 -1.82
C PHE A 109 -6.04 -11.14 -2.15
N VAL A 110 -4.94 -11.04 -2.89
CA VAL A 110 -4.01 -12.13 -3.19
C VAL A 110 -2.69 -11.83 -2.51
N MET A 111 -2.43 -12.52 -1.40
CA MET A 111 -1.19 -12.40 -0.66
C MET A 111 -0.11 -13.28 -1.28
N VAL A 112 1.08 -12.71 -1.52
CA VAL A 112 2.23 -13.48 -1.99
C VAL A 112 2.91 -14.19 -0.83
N HIS A 113 3.29 -15.44 -1.05
CA HIS A 113 3.91 -16.33 -0.08
C HIS A 113 5.39 -16.56 -0.42
N ASP A 114 6.16 -16.94 0.58
CA ASP A 114 7.55 -17.36 0.42
C ASP A 114 7.67 -18.80 -0.09
N ALA A 115 8.91 -19.27 -0.27
CA ALA A 115 9.16 -20.63 -0.73
C ALA A 115 8.59 -21.70 0.22
N ALA A 116 8.49 -21.39 1.52
CA ALA A 116 7.93 -22.26 2.56
C ALA A 116 6.39 -22.19 2.65
N GLY A 117 5.74 -21.41 1.79
CA GLY A 117 4.29 -21.24 1.77
C GLY A 117 3.76 -20.34 2.89
N LYS A 118 4.62 -19.54 3.54
CA LYS A 118 4.19 -18.55 4.54
C LYS A 118 3.95 -17.19 3.88
N PRO A 119 2.97 -16.40 4.35
CA PRO A 119 2.77 -15.04 3.85
C PRO A 119 4.07 -14.23 3.97
N GLN A 120 4.49 -13.57 2.90
CA GLN A 120 5.67 -12.71 2.96
C GLN A 120 5.34 -11.48 3.82
N PRO A 121 6.20 -11.12 4.82
CA PRO A 121 5.96 -9.94 5.64
C PRO A 121 5.79 -8.66 4.80
N GLU A 122 6.61 -8.50 3.77
CA GLU A 122 6.51 -7.39 2.83
C GLU A 122 5.22 -7.43 1.99
N GLY A 123 4.65 -8.62 1.77
CA GLY A 123 3.33 -8.78 1.15
C GLY A 123 2.21 -8.17 2.01
N MET A 124 2.28 -8.29 3.34
CA MET A 124 1.31 -7.65 4.23
C MET A 124 1.41 -6.12 4.15
N VAL A 125 2.62 -5.57 4.04
CA VAL A 125 2.81 -4.12 3.83
C VAL A 125 2.25 -3.68 2.48
N ALA A 126 2.51 -4.45 1.43
CA ALA A 126 1.98 -4.22 0.09
C ALA A 126 0.44 -4.26 0.07
N ALA A 127 -0.18 -5.22 0.75
CA ALA A 127 -1.63 -5.29 0.90
C ALA A 127 -2.18 -4.06 1.63
N ALA A 128 -1.51 -3.60 2.70
CA ALA A 128 -1.88 -2.39 3.41
C ALA A 128 -1.83 -1.13 2.52
N ILE A 129 -0.79 -1.02 1.68
CA ILE A 129 -0.64 0.09 0.72
C ILE A 129 -1.72 0.02 -0.37
N LEU A 130 -1.93 -1.14 -0.98
CA LEU A 130 -3.00 -1.34 -1.97
C LEU A 130 -4.36 -1.01 -1.38
N TYR A 131 -4.64 -1.46 -0.16
CA TYR A 131 -5.89 -1.18 0.53
C TYR A 131 -6.07 0.31 0.83
N ARG A 132 -5.06 0.97 1.42
CA ARG A 132 -5.21 2.34 1.94
C ARG A 132 -4.98 3.42 0.90
N ASP A 133 -3.93 3.29 0.10
CA ASP A 133 -3.43 4.34 -0.77
C ASP A 133 -4.01 4.20 -2.17
N PHE A 134 -4.22 2.97 -2.65
CA PHE A 134 -4.74 2.67 -3.98
C PHE A 134 -6.20 2.17 -3.98
N GLY A 135 -6.76 1.83 -2.82
CA GLY A 135 -8.11 1.25 -2.73
C GLY A 135 -9.23 2.16 -3.25
N GLY A 136 -8.97 3.46 -3.38
CA GLY A 136 -9.91 4.40 -4.01
C GLY A 136 -10.25 4.05 -5.46
N PHE A 137 -9.33 3.42 -6.21
CA PHE A 137 -9.59 2.98 -7.59
C PHE A 137 -10.64 1.86 -7.69
N MET A 138 -10.91 1.17 -6.59
CA MET A 138 -11.87 0.05 -6.52
C MET A 138 -12.97 0.31 -5.47
N ASN A 139 -13.16 1.56 -5.04
CA ASN A 139 -14.14 1.93 -4.00
C ASN A 139 -14.00 1.16 -2.68
N LEU A 140 -12.76 0.82 -2.27
CA LEU A 140 -12.53 0.16 -0.97
C LEU A 140 -12.82 1.10 0.21
N ASN A 141 -13.09 0.52 1.38
CA ASN A 141 -13.34 1.26 2.62
C ASN A 141 -12.11 2.00 3.13
N ARG A 142 -10.91 1.48 2.83
CA ARG A 142 -9.60 2.09 3.16
C ARG A 142 -9.46 2.38 4.67
N THR A 143 -10.02 1.51 5.50
CA THR A 143 -10.02 1.59 6.97
C THR A 143 -8.59 1.66 7.52
N PRO A 144 -8.18 2.77 8.18
CA PRO A 144 -6.80 2.93 8.64
C PRO A 144 -6.31 1.85 9.61
N SER A 145 -7.18 1.35 10.50
CA SER A 145 -6.81 0.33 11.47
C SER A 145 -6.48 -1.03 10.84
N VAL A 146 -7.10 -1.36 9.70
CA VAL A 146 -6.79 -2.59 8.94
C VAL A 146 -5.38 -2.50 8.36
N ALA A 147 -5.08 -1.42 7.62
CA ALA A 147 -3.76 -1.20 7.04
C ALA A 147 -2.66 -1.10 8.10
N PHE A 148 -2.93 -0.38 9.20
CA PHE A 148 -1.99 -0.27 10.32
C PHE A 148 -1.75 -1.63 11.01
N GLY A 149 -2.79 -2.45 11.16
CA GLY A 149 -2.68 -3.80 11.70
C GLY A 149 -1.80 -4.72 10.86
N LEU A 150 -1.96 -4.69 9.52
CA LEU A 150 -1.13 -5.44 8.58
C LEU A 150 0.35 -5.02 8.63
N MET A 151 0.62 -3.71 8.66
CA MET A 151 1.99 -3.20 8.78
C MET A 151 2.64 -3.61 10.09
N ASN A 152 1.92 -3.55 11.22
CA ASN A 152 2.46 -3.99 12.51
C ASN A 152 2.79 -5.49 12.52
N GLN A 153 1.95 -6.33 11.91
CA GLN A 153 2.25 -7.77 11.76
C GLN A 153 3.50 -7.99 10.90
N ALA A 154 3.61 -7.26 9.78
CA ALA A 154 4.79 -7.31 8.92
C ALA A 154 6.06 -6.94 9.66
N PHE A 155 6.03 -5.85 10.44
CA PHE A 155 7.20 -5.35 11.15
C PHE A 155 7.58 -6.19 12.36
N ALA A 156 6.60 -6.86 12.98
CA ALA A 156 6.90 -7.87 14.00
C ALA A 156 7.62 -9.09 13.39
N ALA A 157 7.25 -9.48 12.17
CA ALA A 157 7.88 -10.60 11.47
C ALA A 157 9.24 -10.23 10.83
N GLN A 158 9.38 -8.98 10.34
CA GLN A 158 10.60 -8.47 9.71
C GLN A 158 10.78 -6.97 10.06
N PRO A 159 11.48 -6.65 11.17
CA PRO A 159 11.60 -5.29 11.69
C PRO A 159 12.17 -4.26 10.71
N ASP A 160 13.10 -4.67 9.85
CA ASP A 160 13.75 -3.77 8.87
C ASP A 160 12.77 -3.15 7.87
N LEU A 161 11.61 -3.80 7.64
CA LEU A 161 10.56 -3.26 6.78
C LEU A 161 9.98 -1.95 7.32
N LYS A 162 10.03 -1.71 8.64
CA LYS A 162 9.52 -0.46 9.23
C LYS A 162 10.27 0.75 8.69
N ARG A 163 11.59 0.64 8.52
CA ARG A 163 12.41 1.70 7.93
C ARG A 163 12.08 1.87 6.46
N LYS A 164 12.05 0.77 5.69
CA LYS A 164 11.73 0.79 4.26
C LYS A 164 10.37 1.41 3.95
N TYR A 165 9.37 1.16 4.81
CA TYR A 165 7.99 1.58 4.63
C TYR A 165 7.54 2.62 5.66
N PHE A 166 8.47 3.42 6.18
CA PHE A 166 8.15 4.38 7.23
C PHE A 166 7.11 5.42 6.78
N ALA A 167 7.19 5.91 5.54
CA ALA A 167 6.28 6.95 5.05
C ALA A 167 4.80 6.51 5.04
N PRO A 168 4.43 5.37 4.43
CA PRO A 168 3.06 4.88 4.52
C PRO A 168 2.69 4.44 5.95
N TYR A 169 3.64 3.94 6.75
CA TYR A 169 3.39 3.60 8.15
C TYR A 169 3.00 4.83 9.00
N VAL A 170 3.78 5.90 8.95
CA VAL A 170 3.51 7.14 9.71
C VAL A 170 2.18 7.76 9.28
N SER A 171 1.86 7.69 7.98
CA SER A 171 0.56 8.16 7.46
C SER A 171 -0.62 7.38 8.04
N ASN A 172 -0.48 6.05 8.19
CA ASN A 172 -1.49 5.21 8.84
C ASN A 172 -1.54 5.42 10.35
N LEU A 173 -0.39 5.59 11.01
CA LEU A 173 -0.30 5.88 12.43
C LEU A 173 -1.13 7.12 12.81
N MET A 174 -0.95 8.22 12.09
CA MET A 174 -1.72 9.45 12.35
C MET A 174 -3.21 9.32 12.02
N ALA A 175 -3.56 8.47 11.04
CA ALA A 175 -4.95 8.23 10.71
C ALA A 175 -5.68 7.39 11.77
N VAL A 176 -4.96 6.47 12.44
CA VAL A 176 -5.48 5.64 13.53
C VAL A 176 -5.45 6.39 14.86
N LYS A 177 -4.30 6.96 15.24
CA LYS A 177 -4.10 7.74 16.47
C LYS A 177 -4.29 9.21 16.15
N LYS A 178 -5.53 9.68 16.23
CA LYS A 178 -5.86 11.10 15.98
C LYS A 178 -5.40 11.99 17.12
N GLY A 179 -5.07 13.24 16.80
CA GLY A 179 -4.69 14.26 17.78
C GLY A 179 -3.20 14.27 18.12
N GLU A 180 -2.86 14.96 19.21
CA GLU A 180 -1.47 15.28 19.57
C GLU A 180 -0.62 14.04 19.86
N ASP A 181 -1.19 12.99 20.45
CA ASP A 181 -0.43 11.78 20.79
C ASP A 181 0.09 11.05 19.55
N GLY A 182 -0.77 10.87 18.54
CA GLY A 182 -0.36 10.27 17.27
C GLY A 182 0.60 11.16 16.49
N LYS A 183 0.40 12.48 16.54
CA LYS A 183 1.35 13.45 15.95
C LYS A 183 2.72 13.34 16.62
N LYS A 184 2.79 13.31 17.95
CA LYS A 184 4.04 13.19 18.70
C LYS A 184 4.78 11.90 18.36
N GLU A 185 4.08 10.77 18.30
CA GLU A 185 4.67 9.48 17.92
C GLU A 185 5.17 9.48 16.47
N ALA A 186 4.42 10.09 15.55
CA ALA A 186 4.84 10.28 14.17
C ALA A 186 6.10 11.13 14.06
N LEU A 187 6.16 12.27 14.76
CA LEU A 187 7.32 13.16 14.75
C LEU A 187 8.57 12.49 15.36
N ALA A 188 8.41 11.69 16.41
CA ALA A 188 9.51 10.93 17.00
C ALA A 188 10.14 9.97 15.97
N LEU A 189 9.32 9.25 15.19
CA LEU A 189 9.80 8.36 14.13
C LEU A 189 10.54 9.12 13.02
N LEU A 190 10.09 10.33 12.70
CA LEU A 190 10.72 11.16 11.66
C LEU A 190 12.08 11.73 12.10
N ALA A 191 12.21 12.07 13.38
CA ALA A 191 13.46 12.55 13.97
C ALA A 191 14.58 11.50 13.90
N GLU A 192 14.25 10.21 13.89
CA GLU A 192 15.23 9.12 13.68
C GLU A 192 15.93 9.27 12.32
N PHE A 193 15.20 9.61 11.26
CA PHE A 193 15.77 9.82 9.93
C PHE A 193 16.52 11.15 9.81
N GLU A 194 16.05 12.18 10.50
CA GLU A 194 16.70 13.49 10.51
C GLU A 194 18.08 13.44 11.17
N SER A 195 18.23 12.68 12.24
CA SER A 195 19.49 12.53 12.98
C SER A 195 20.43 11.46 12.39
N ASP A 196 19.91 10.55 11.56
CA ASP A 196 20.71 9.49 10.96
C ASP A 196 21.63 9.99 9.84
N SER A 197 22.94 9.84 10.05
CA SER A 197 23.97 10.17 9.06
C SER A 197 23.94 9.27 7.82
N LYS A 198 23.30 8.10 7.90
CA LYS A 198 23.13 7.14 6.80
C LYS A 198 21.78 7.28 6.10
N ALA A 199 20.94 8.24 6.51
CA ALA A 199 19.67 8.48 5.85
C ALA A 199 19.87 8.78 4.36
N THR A 200 19.12 8.08 3.53
CA THR A 200 19.13 8.26 2.08
C THR A 200 18.44 9.57 1.69
N GLU A 201 18.69 10.05 0.46
CA GLU A 201 17.99 11.22 -0.06
C GLU A 201 16.46 11.02 -0.02
N GLU A 202 15.98 9.82 -0.36
CA GLU A 202 14.55 9.51 -0.40
C GLU A 202 13.90 9.53 0.99
N GLU A 203 14.59 9.01 2.00
CA GLU A 203 14.14 9.05 3.40
C GLU A 203 14.02 10.50 3.88
N LEU A 204 15.08 11.30 3.72
CA LEU A 204 15.07 12.71 4.12
C LEU A 204 14.01 13.51 3.35
N ALA A 205 13.87 13.27 2.05
CA ALA A 205 12.88 13.94 1.22
C ALA A 205 11.44 13.58 1.64
N SER A 206 11.19 12.31 1.96
CA SER A 206 9.88 11.85 2.44
C SER A 206 9.55 12.43 3.81
N THR A 207 10.53 12.54 4.71
CA THR A 207 10.41 13.22 6.00
C THR A 207 10.12 14.72 5.83
N ALA A 208 10.84 15.41 4.95
CA ALA A 208 10.60 16.83 4.68
C ALA A 208 9.17 17.10 4.16
N ARG A 209 8.68 16.27 3.23
CA ARG A 209 7.29 16.34 2.74
C ARG A 209 6.28 16.10 3.85
N PHE A 210 6.61 15.26 4.82
CA PHE A 210 5.74 15.01 5.94
C PHE A 210 5.61 16.23 6.84
N TYR A 211 6.73 16.83 7.25
CA TYR A 211 6.75 18.06 8.04
C TYR A 211 5.93 19.18 7.36
N GLU A 212 6.14 19.36 6.05
CA GLU A 212 5.42 20.35 5.24
C GLU A 212 3.90 20.13 5.26
N ARG A 213 3.42 18.88 5.10
CA ARG A 213 1.99 18.55 5.16
C ARG A 213 1.37 18.68 6.55
N ASN A 214 2.18 18.68 7.60
CA ASN A 214 1.71 18.70 9.00
C ASN A 214 1.98 20.04 9.70
N GLY A 215 2.20 21.10 8.93
CA GLY A 215 2.31 22.47 9.44
C GLY A 215 3.65 22.80 10.07
N ASP A 216 4.71 22.10 9.68
CA ASP A 216 6.08 22.36 10.15
C ASP A 216 7.03 22.69 8.98
N PRO A 217 6.87 23.88 8.37
CA PRO A 217 7.67 24.28 7.23
C PRO A 217 9.16 24.48 7.58
N ASP A 218 9.48 24.77 8.84
CA ASP A 218 10.85 25.04 9.29
C ASP A 218 11.70 23.76 9.28
N HIS A 219 11.20 22.66 9.86
CA HIS A 219 11.89 21.36 9.77
C HIS A 219 11.93 20.86 8.32
N ALA A 220 10.86 21.07 7.55
CA ALA A 220 10.86 20.73 6.12
C ALA A 220 11.96 21.49 5.36
N LYS A 221 12.13 22.79 5.63
CA LYS A 221 13.19 23.62 5.02
C LYS A 221 14.57 23.16 5.46
N ALA A 222 14.80 22.94 6.76
CA ALA A 222 16.08 22.48 7.29
C ALA A 222 16.52 21.15 6.64
N LEU A 223 15.59 20.20 6.47
CA LEU A 223 15.85 18.96 5.77
C LEU A 223 16.12 19.15 4.27
N LYS A 224 15.38 20.02 3.58
CA LYS A 224 15.67 20.35 2.17
C LYS A 224 17.07 20.96 2.03
N ASP A 225 17.47 21.85 2.94
CA ASP A 225 18.83 22.42 2.99
C ASP A 225 19.89 21.32 3.22
N LYS A 226 19.68 20.42 4.19
CA LYS A 226 20.53 19.24 4.44
C LYS A 226 20.65 18.34 3.21
N ILE A 227 19.55 18.08 2.50
CA ILE A 227 19.55 17.27 1.27
C ILE A 227 20.41 17.93 0.18
N ARG A 228 20.31 19.25 -0.01
CA ARG A 228 21.14 19.95 -1.00
C ARG A 228 22.64 19.82 -0.71
N THR A 229 23.01 19.84 0.56
CA THR A 229 24.40 19.66 1.00
C THR A 229 24.90 18.23 0.83
N LEU A 230 24.12 17.24 1.27
CA LEU A 230 24.54 15.83 1.24
C LEU A 230 24.41 15.18 -0.15
N PHE A 231 23.42 15.61 -0.93
CA PHE A 231 23.07 15.07 -2.24
C PHE A 231 23.03 16.18 -3.30
N PRO A 232 24.15 16.86 -3.60
CA PRO A 232 24.17 18.00 -4.53
C PRO A 232 23.83 17.61 -5.99
N LYS A 233 23.90 16.32 -6.33
CA LYS A 233 23.47 15.75 -7.61
C LYS A 233 22.19 14.89 -7.49
N GLY A 234 21.53 15.03 -6.34
CA GLY A 234 20.34 14.28 -5.97
C GLY A 234 19.11 14.67 -6.79
N ASN A 235 18.06 13.88 -6.61
CA ASN A 235 16.77 14.08 -7.25
C ASN A 235 16.13 15.42 -6.88
N LEU A 236 16.25 15.88 -5.64
CA LEU A 236 15.70 17.18 -5.22
C LEU A 236 16.33 18.32 -6.02
N VAL A 237 17.67 18.38 -6.04
CA VAL A 237 18.40 19.44 -6.77
C VAL A 237 18.11 19.38 -8.27
N LYS A 238 18.05 18.18 -8.85
CA LYS A 238 17.66 18.00 -10.26
C LYS A 238 16.23 18.47 -10.54
N GLN A 239 15.30 18.23 -9.62
CA GLN A 239 13.91 18.67 -9.77
C GLN A 239 13.81 20.19 -9.68
N GLU A 240 14.50 20.82 -8.74
CA GLU A 240 14.55 22.27 -8.57
C GLU A 240 15.13 22.97 -9.81
N LYS A 241 16.25 22.45 -10.35
CA LYS A 241 16.83 22.95 -11.60
C LYS A 241 15.88 22.83 -12.79
N ARG A 242 15.21 21.68 -12.95
CA ARG A 242 14.21 21.50 -14.00
C ARG A 242 13.05 22.48 -13.88
N ARG A 243 12.56 22.71 -12.66
CA ARG A 243 11.51 23.71 -12.39
C ARG A 243 11.97 25.13 -12.70
N ALA A 244 13.21 25.49 -12.35
CA ALA A 244 13.76 26.79 -12.68
C ALA A 244 13.80 27.03 -14.20
N ILE A 245 14.26 26.05 -14.98
CA ILE A 245 14.24 26.09 -16.45
C ILE A 245 12.82 26.20 -16.99
N GLN A 246 11.87 25.40 -16.49
CA GLN A 246 10.47 25.43 -16.93
C GLN A 246 9.78 26.77 -16.63
N ASN A 247 10.19 27.44 -15.56
CA ASN A 247 9.64 28.72 -15.14
C ASN A 247 10.46 29.91 -15.68
N GLU A 248 11.51 29.68 -16.46
CA GLU A 248 12.29 30.73 -17.11
C GLU A 248 11.54 31.18 -18.39
N PRO A 249 11.00 32.41 -18.42
CA PRO A 249 10.29 32.91 -19.59
C PRO A 249 11.21 33.11 -20.82
N ASP A 250 12.52 33.24 -20.62
CA ASP A 250 13.51 33.40 -21.69
C ASP A 250 14.32 32.11 -21.92
N LEU A 251 13.91 31.33 -22.93
CA LEU A 251 14.55 30.06 -23.28
C LEU A 251 16.03 30.19 -23.66
N ALA A 252 16.55 31.40 -23.92
CA ALA A 252 17.98 31.63 -24.16
C ALA A 252 18.81 31.71 -22.87
N LYS A 253 18.17 31.78 -21.69
CA LYS A 253 18.81 31.81 -20.36
C LYS A 253 18.75 30.49 -19.59
N ALA A 254 17.95 29.53 -20.05
CA ALA A 254 17.78 28.20 -19.48
C ALA A 254 18.96 27.27 -19.82
#